data_AF-A0AAU6Q1E9-F1
#
_entry.id   AF-A0AAU6Q1E9-F1
#
_cell.length_a   1.000
_cell.length_b   1.000
_cell.length_c   1.000
_cell.angle_alpha   90.00
_cell.angle_beta   90.00
_cell.angle_gamma   90.00
#
_symmetry.space_group_name_H-M   'P 1'
#
loop_
_entity.id
_entity.type
_entity.pdbx_description
1 polymer ?
#
loop_
_entity_poly.entity_id
_entity_poly.type
_entity_poly.pdbx_seq_one_letter_code
_entity_poly.pdbx_strand_id
1 'polypeptide(L)'
;MKHHAVLATGLLMLGLTGCMPAAKSPNWTATPGPAGTTSLISATGQPIKMALTPRFAVQEGDVFGGVELVGQMGVWVLRQDRTRADVDGLKVQGRSLREPVNVVMVDLFAKSPQEALLRVTSALDRVGLNPADGYTHGYQAYLNGDFAPEVPAGQTFARGLGTAREERLRLFGPWKYGEGYVFLAGIAAQNVTGQGRSFSDFMVTREDLAEQLNTRTPFRKKGYVDLLSKVDTPRETTADHDGCAVVFVARE
;
A
#
# COMPACT_ATOMS: atom_id res chain seq x y z
N MET A 1 67.98 -2.74 -0.79
CA MET A 1 67.05 -3.35 -1.78
C MET A 1 65.62 -2.98 -1.36
N LYS A 2 64.81 -2.58 -2.34
CA LYS A 2 63.46 -2.02 -2.20
C LYS A 2 62.41 -3.09 -1.82
N HIS A 3 61.20 -2.59 -1.51
CA HIS A 3 59.88 -3.26 -1.44
C HIS A 3 59.49 -3.77 -0.04
N HIS A 4 58.28 -3.57 0.50
CA HIS A 4 57.10 -2.77 0.17
C HIS A 4 56.25 -2.72 1.46
N ALA A 5 55.61 -1.58 1.73
CA ALA A 5 54.63 -1.44 2.80
C ALA A 5 53.28 -2.07 2.41
N VAL A 6 52.56 -2.66 3.38
CA VAL A 6 51.13 -2.88 3.28
C VAL A 6 50.49 -2.42 4.60
N LEU A 7 49.85 -1.24 4.54
CA LEU A 7 48.86 -0.80 5.51
C LEU A 7 47.59 -1.63 5.27
N ALA A 8 47.13 -2.36 6.29
CA ALA A 8 45.79 -2.92 6.32
C ALA A 8 44.86 -1.96 7.07
N THR A 9 44.22 -1.07 6.31
CA THR A 9 43.15 -0.20 6.80
C THR A 9 41.87 -1.04 6.90
N GLY A 10 41.55 -1.53 8.10
CA GLY A 10 40.27 -2.17 8.38
C GLY A 10 39.16 -1.12 8.44
N LEU A 11 38.41 -0.98 7.35
CA LEU A 11 37.23 -0.11 7.27
C LEU A 11 36.05 -0.82 7.94
N LEU A 12 35.58 -0.25 9.05
CA LEU A 12 34.27 -0.49 9.63
C LEU A 12 33.19 -0.12 8.61
N MET A 13 32.26 -1.03 8.29
CA MET A 13 30.99 -0.70 7.64
C MET A 13 29.86 -1.36 8.44
N LEU A 14 29.34 -0.61 9.43
CA LEU A 14 27.99 -0.79 9.94
C LEU A 14 27.02 -0.20 8.89
N GLY A 15 26.25 -1.05 8.21
CA GLY A 15 25.13 -0.63 7.36
C GLY A 15 23.79 -0.89 8.04
N LEU A 16 23.37 0.02 8.93
CA LEU A 16 22.00 0.10 9.44
C LEU A 16 21.10 0.68 8.34
N THR A 17 20.38 -0.14 7.59
CA THR A 17 19.28 0.31 6.71
C THR A 17 18.00 0.48 7.53
N GLY A 18 17.99 1.46 8.42
CA GLY A 18 16.75 1.96 9.02
C GLY A 18 16.07 2.93 8.07
N CYS A 19 14.74 2.84 7.91
CA CYS A 19 13.96 3.96 7.36
C CYS A 19 14.34 5.20 8.22
N MET A 20 14.98 6.23 7.67
CA MET A 20 15.38 7.42 8.45
C MET A 20 14.69 8.70 7.93
N PRO A 21 14.33 9.65 8.82
CA PRO A 21 13.54 9.44 10.04
C PRO A 21 12.49 10.55 10.29
N ALA A 22 11.42 10.30 11.07
CA ALA A 22 10.79 11.35 11.88
C ALA A 22 9.92 10.85 13.06
N ALA A 23 10.30 11.36 14.24
CA ALA A 23 9.55 11.73 15.46
C ALA A 23 8.59 10.76 16.19
N LYS A 24 8.79 10.73 17.52
CA LYS A 24 7.95 10.13 18.55
C LYS A 24 6.53 10.72 18.54
N SER A 25 5.53 9.86 18.42
CA SER A 25 4.10 10.23 18.46
C SER A 25 3.64 10.63 19.88
N PRO A 26 2.72 11.60 20.04
CA PRO A 26 2.00 11.81 21.29
C PRO A 26 0.87 10.80 21.48
N ASN A 27 0.63 10.37 22.72
CA ASN A 27 -0.52 9.54 23.09
C ASN A 27 -1.83 10.30 22.88
N TRP A 28 -2.72 9.77 22.03
CA TRP A 28 -4.10 10.24 21.90
C TRP A 28 -5.07 9.08 22.14
N THR A 29 -5.95 9.26 23.13
CA THR A 29 -7.13 8.40 23.37
C THR A 29 -8.31 8.92 22.57
N ALA A 30 -8.82 8.13 21.62
CA ALA A 30 -10.03 8.42 20.86
C ALA A 30 -11.24 7.68 21.45
N THR A 31 -12.38 8.36 21.58
CA THR A 31 -13.67 7.81 22.02
C THR A 31 -14.50 7.40 20.79
N PRO A 32 -15.08 6.19 20.72
CA PRO A 32 -15.88 5.77 19.57
C PRO A 32 -17.29 6.41 19.58
N GLY A 33 -17.73 6.90 18.41
CA GLY A 33 -19.10 7.35 18.14
C GLY A 33 -20.04 6.19 17.75
N PRO A 34 -21.37 6.39 17.79
CA PRO A 34 -22.34 5.30 17.66
C PRO A 34 -22.52 4.83 16.20
N ALA A 35 -22.70 3.52 16.05
CA ALA A 35 -22.90 2.84 14.77
C ALA A 35 -24.35 2.97 14.26
N GLY A 36 -24.53 3.55 13.08
CA GLY A 36 -25.77 3.53 12.32
C GLY A 36 -25.64 2.64 11.09
N THR A 37 -26.51 1.64 10.96
CA THR A 37 -26.59 0.74 9.80
C THR A 37 -27.47 1.35 8.70
N THR A 38 -26.83 1.80 7.62
CA THR A 38 -27.52 2.10 6.36
C THR A 38 -26.97 1.16 5.28
N SER A 39 -27.82 0.29 4.73
CA SER A 39 -27.45 -0.61 3.63
C SER A 39 -27.06 0.19 2.39
N LEU A 40 -25.86 -0.05 1.87
CA LEU A 40 -25.37 0.56 0.63
C LEU A 40 -25.84 -0.26 -0.59
N ILE A 41 -26.45 0.40 -1.57
CA ILE A 41 -26.83 -0.17 -2.87
C ILE A 41 -25.72 0.18 -3.88
N SER A 42 -25.24 -0.82 -4.64
CA SER A 42 -24.29 -0.61 -5.74
C SER A 42 -24.87 0.29 -6.85
N ALA A 43 -24.02 0.99 -7.59
CA ALA A 43 -24.41 1.76 -8.78
C ALA A 43 -25.08 0.91 -9.89
N THR A 44 -24.99 -0.42 -9.81
CA THR A 44 -25.67 -1.37 -10.71
C THR A 44 -26.96 -1.97 -10.14
N GLY A 45 -27.45 -1.44 -9.01
CA GLY A 45 -28.70 -1.88 -8.38
C GLY A 45 -28.64 -3.27 -7.72
N GLN A 46 -27.45 -3.86 -7.59
CA GLN A 46 -27.28 -5.17 -6.96
C GLN A 46 -27.15 -5.05 -5.42
N PRO A 47 -27.86 -5.88 -4.64
CA PRO A 47 -27.72 -5.93 -3.19
C PRO A 47 -26.37 -6.53 -2.80
N ILE A 48 -25.60 -5.79 -2.00
CA ILE A 48 -24.32 -6.25 -1.44
C ILE A 48 -24.62 -7.31 -0.37
N LYS A 49 -24.26 -8.56 -0.64
CA LYS A 49 -24.35 -9.64 0.34
C LYS A 49 -23.10 -9.65 1.21
N MET A 50 -23.25 -9.29 2.48
CA MET A 50 -22.21 -9.45 3.50
C MET A 50 -22.22 -10.89 4.03
N ALA A 51 -21.08 -11.58 3.96
CA ALA A 51 -20.84 -12.79 4.74
C ALA A 51 -20.22 -12.41 6.10
N LEU A 52 -20.71 -13.02 7.18
CA LEU A 52 -20.11 -13.00 8.53
C LEU A 52 -19.23 -14.27 8.68
N THR A 53 -18.09 -14.36 9.37
CA THR A 53 -16.86 -13.56 9.57
C THR A 53 -15.75 -14.61 9.84
N PRO A 54 -14.46 -14.29 9.70
CA PRO A 54 -13.63 -14.27 10.90
C PRO A 54 -13.39 -12.83 11.31
N ARG A 55 -13.46 -12.54 12.61
CA ARG A 55 -13.00 -11.25 13.13
C ARG A 55 -11.52 -11.13 12.76
N PHE A 56 -11.15 -10.00 12.18
CA PHE A 56 -9.75 -9.60 12.10
C PHE A 56 -9.25 -9.51 13.54
N ALA A 57 -8.58 -10.56 14.02
CA ALA A 57 -7.85 -10.50 15.27
C ALA A 57 -6.58 -9.72 14.93
N VAL A 58 -6.66 -8.39 15.11
CA VAL A 58 -5.51 -7.48 14.98
C VAL A 58 -4.33 -8.14 15.71
N GLN A 59 -3.31 -8.56 14.99
CA GLN A 59 -2.06 -8.98 15.62
C GLN A 59 -1.23 -7.73 15.91
N GLU A 60 -0.33 -7.83 16.87
CA GLU A 60 0.69 -6.81 17.07
C GLU A 60 1.44 -6.58 15.75
N GLY A 61 1.48 -5.33 15.29
CA GLY A 61 2.08 -4.96 14.01
C GLY A 61 1.16 -5.03 12.78
N ASP A 62 -0.09 -5.51 12.88
CA ASP A 62 -1.04 -5.46 11.76
C ASP A 62 -1.64 -4.07 11.54
N VAL A 63 -1.63 -3.25 12.59
CA VAL A 63 -2.13 -1.89 12.61
C VAL A 63 -1.04 -0.97 13.10
N PHE A 64 -0.85 0.13 12.38
CA PHE A 64 0.12 1.16 12.69
C PHE A 64 -0.61 2.49 12.97
N GLY A 65 -0.29 3.09 14.11
CA GLY A 65 -0.64 4.48 14.41
C GLY A 65 0.64 5.32 14.36
N GLY A 66 0.53 6.57 13.89
CA GLY A 66 1.67 7.49 13.85
C GLY A 66 1.94 8.12 12.49
N VAL A 67 1.16 7.81 11.47
CA VAL A 67 1.18 8.54 10.20
C VAL A 67 0.39 9.82 10.38
N GLU A 68 1.04 10.99 10.28
CA GLU A 68 0.35 12.27 10.41
C GLU A 68 -0.77 12.40 9.36
N LEU A 69 -1.93 12.93 9.77
CA LEU A 69 -3.15 13.05 8.94
C LEU A 69 -3.78 11.70 8.55
N VAL A 70 -3.34 10.61 9.15
CA VAL A 70 -3.87 9.26 8.96
C VAL A 70 -4.12 8.67 10.35
N GLY A 71 -5.23 7.96 10.50
CA GLY A 71 -5.56 7.30 11.76
C GLY A 71 -4.75 6.02 11.99
N GLN A 72 -5.34 5.08 12.71
CA GLN A 72 -4.81 3.72 12.83
C GLN A 72 -5.07 2.96 11.53
N MET A 73 -4.01 2.72 10.74
CA MET A 73 -4.12 2.05 9.44
C MET A 73 -3.62 0.62 9.51
N GLY A 74 -4.22 -0.25 8.70
CA GLY A 74 -3.71 -1.59 8.47
C GLY A 74 -2.46 -1.55 7.60
N VAL A 75 -1.47 -2.39 7.91
CA VAL A 75 -0.21 -2.43 7.16
C VAL A 75 -0.22 -3.46 6.02
N TRP A 76 -1.31 -4.22 5.89
CA TRP A 76 -1.48 -5.30 4.91
C TRP A 76 -2.69 -5.05 4.02
N VAL A 77 -2.57 -5.45 2.75
CA VAL A 77 -3.75 -5.75 1.94
C VAL A 77 -4.40 -7.01 2.50
N LEU A 78 -5.72 -7.01 2.60
CA LEU A 78 -6.49 -8.09 3.23
C LEU A 78 -7.38 -8.80 2.21
N ARG A 79 -7.51 -10.12 2.34
CA ARG A 79 -8.53 -10.89 1.64
C ARG A 79 -9.92 -10.57 2.18
N GLN A 80 -10.96 -11.04 1.49
CA GLN A 80 -12.35 -10.91 1.95
C GLN A 80 -12.59 -11.52 3.35
N ASP A 81 -11.86 -12.57 3.70
CA ASP A 81 -11.87 -13.19 5.04
C ASP A 81 -11.02 -12.44 6.08
N ARG A 82 -10.46 -11.28 5.69
CA ARG A 82 -9.62 -10.38 6.48
C ARG A 82 -8.25 -10.97 6.88
N THR A 83 -7.80 -12.03 6.23
CA THR A 83 -6.42 -12.50 6.37
C THR A 83 -5.47 -11.69 5.49
N ARG A 84 -4.18 -11.62 5.85
CA ARG A 84 -3.14 -10.96 5.05
C ARG A 84 -3.09 -11.55 3.64
N ALA A 85 -3.26 -10.73 2.62
CA ALA A 85 -3.22 -11.15 1.22
C ALA A 85 -1.81 -11.56 0.78
N ASP A 86 -1.78 -12.36 -0.28
CA ASP A 86 -0.56 -12.63 -1.04
C ASP A 86 -0.69 -11.94 -2.40
N VAL A 87 0.44 -11.57 -2.99
CA VAL A 87 0.51 -10.92 -4.31
C VAL A 87 0.00 -11.90 -5.37
N ASP A 88 -1.29 -11.90 -5.68
CA ASP A 88 -1.97 -12.85 -6.59
C ASP A 88 -1.62 -14.34 -6.33
N GLY A 89 -1.33 -14.69 -5.08
CA GLY A 89 -0.90 -16.04 -4.72
C GLY A 89 0.52 -16.42 -5.18
N LEU A 90 1.30 -15.45 -5.65
CA LEU A 90 2.70 -15.65 -6.03
C LEU A 90 3.54 -16.12 -4.84
N LYS A 91 4.61 -16.83 -5.19
CA LYS A 91 5.61 -17.31 -4.24
C LYS A 91 6.99 -16.87 -4.65
N VAL A 92 7.83 -16.57 -3.66
CA VAL A 92 9.26 -16.31 -3.85
C VAL A 92 10.03 -17.38 -3.11
N GLN A 93 10.82 -18.17 -3.85
CA GLN A 93 11.59 -19.30 -3.29
C GLN A 93 10.71 -20.28 -2.48
N GLY A 94 9.49 -20.55 -2.97
CA GLY A 94 8.54 -21.45 -2.32
C GLY A 94 7.74 -20.86 -1.15
N ARG A 95 8.04 -19.63 -0.73
CA ARG A 95 7.39 -18.91 0.38
C ARG A 95 6.25 -18.03 -0.14
N SER A 96 5.18 -17.87 0.65
CA SER A 96 4.09 -16.95 0.31
C SER A 96 4.59 -15.51 0.26
N LEU A 97 4.29 -14.81 -0.84
CA LEU A 97 4.65 -13.41 -1.01
C LEU A 97 3.52 -12.51 -0.50
N ARG A 98 3.69 -11.95 0.71
CA ARG A 98 2.69 -11.09 1.33
C ARG A 98 2.59 -9.74 0.62
N GLU A 99 1.37 -9.19 0.54
CA GLU A 99 1.09 -7.91 -0.10
C GLU A 99 0.93 -6.79 0.95
N PRO A 100 1.96 -5.95 1.19
CA PRO A 100 1.89 -4.86 2.14
C PRO A 100 1.11 -3.67 1.58
N VAL A 101 0.54 -2.86 2.48
CA VAL A 101 0.25 -1.45 2.16
C VAL A 101 1.59 -0.73 2.12
N ASN A 102 1.93 -0.14 0.97
CA ASN A 102 3.21 0.53 0.76
C ASN A 102 3.05 1.94 0.13
N VAL A 103 1.81 2.39 -0.04
CA VAL A 103 1.45 3.74 -0.52
C VAL A 103 0.31 4.28 0.34
N VAL A 104 0.46 5.53 0.79
CA VAL A 104 -0.55 6.27 1.53
C VAL A 104 -0.78 7.60 0.83
N MET A 105 -2.03 7.94 0.51
CA MET A 105 -2.38 9.20 -0.14
C MET A 105 -3.41 9.95 0.70
N VAL A 106 -3.15 11.23 0.97
CA VAL A 106 -4.05 12.11 1.71
C VAL A 106 -4.49 13.26 0.81
N ASP A 107 -5.79 13.43 0.62
CA ASP A 107 -6.38 14.56 -0.09
C ASP A 107 -7.09 15.50 0.89
N LEU A 108 -6.47 16.65 1.16
CA LEU A 108 -7.04 17.69 2.04
C LEU A 108 -7.96 18.67 1.30
N PHE A 109 -7.98 18.62 -0.03
CA PHE A 109 -8.65 19.64 -0.86
C PHE A 109 -10.02 19.17 -1.35
N ALA A 110 -10.19 17.88 -1.56
CA ALA A 110 -11.48 17.29 -1.89
C ALA A 110 -12.56 17.61 -0.85
N LYS A 111 -13.73 18.04 -1.32
CA LYS A 111 -14.88 18.39 -0.47
C LYS A 111 -15.85 17.23 -0.27
N SER A 112 -15.77 16.22 -1.12
CA SER A 112 -16.60 15.01 -1.04
C SER A 112 -15.77 13.73 -1.26
N PRO A 113 -16.24 12.56 -0.81
CA PRO A 113 -15.61 11.28 -1.13
C PRO A 113 -15.45 11.07 -2.64
N GLN A 114 -16.47 11.44 -3.42
CA GLN A 114 -16.48 11.30 -4.88
C GLN A 114 -15.39 12.17 -5.52
N GLU A 115 -15.26 13.41 -5.07
CA GLU A 115 -14.20 14.31 -5.54
C GLU A 115 -12.81 13.78 -5.18
N ALA A 116 -12.63 13.26 -3.95
CA ALA A 116 -11.36 12.67 -3.53
C ALA A 116 -10.98 11.49 -4.41
N LEU A 117 -11.95 10.60 -4.69
CA LEU A 117 -11.73 9.46 -5.56
C LEU A 117 -11.36 9.90 -6.97
N LEU A 118 -12.08 10.85 -7.57
CA LEU A 118 -11.77 11.41 -8.89
C LEU A 118 -10.37 12.02 -8.95
N ARG A 119 -9.95 12.74 -7.90
CA ARG A 119 -8.61 13.34 -7.83
C ARG A 119 -7.50 12.30 -7.76
N VAL A 120 -7.66 11.25 -6.94
CA VAL A 120 -6.70 10.15 -6.85
C VAL A 120 -6.65 9.34 -8.15
N THR A 121 -7.80 8.94 -8.71
CA THR A 121 -7.79 8.14 -9.94
C THR A 121 -7.30 8.92 -11.14
N SER A 122 -7.57 10.23 -11.23
CA SER A 122 -6.96 11.09 -12.25
C SER A 122 -5.44 11.22 -12.06
N ALA A 123 -4.93 11.24 -10.83
CA ALA A 123 -3.50 11.24 -10.57
C ALA A 123 -2.84 9.91 -11.01
N LEU A 124 -3.48 8.76 -10.76
CA LEU A 124 -3.03 7.46 -11.20
C LEU A 124 -3.03 7.33 -12.74
N ASP A 125 -4.09 7.79 -13.40
CA ASP A 125 -4.19 7.85 -14.86
C ASP A 125 -3.05 8.65 -15.49
N ARG A 126 -2.74 9.84 -14.94
CA ARG A 126 -1.63 10.69 -15.41
C ARG A 126 -0.25 10.03 -15.33
N VAL A 127 -0.07 9.05 -14.44
CA VAL A 127 1.18 8.26 -14.33
C VAL A 127 1.08 6.91 -15.05
N GLY A 128 0.02 6.69 -15.84
CA GLY A 128 -0.18 5.53 -16.69
C GLY A 128 -0.77 4.31 -15.99
N LEU A 129 -1.20 4.45 -14.73
CA LEU A 129 -1.89 3.40 -13.98
C LEU A 129 -3.40 3.49 -14.24
N ASN A 130 -3.91 2.56 -15.04
CA ASN A 130 -5.30 2.54 -15.52
C ASN A 130 -6.06 1.34 -14.95
N PRO A 131 -7.37 1.43 -14.71
CA PRO A 131 -8.17 0.26 -14.34
C PRO A 131 -8.01 -0.88 -15.34
N ALA A 132 -7.77 -2.09 -14.82
CA ALA A 132 -7.43 -3.25 -15.61
C ALA A 132 -8.02 -4.53 -15.02
N ASP A 133 -8.44 -5.42 -15.93
CA ASP A 133 -8.84 -6.78 -15.61
C ASP A 133 -7.63 -7.73 -15.65
N GLY A 134 -7.83 -9.00 -15.28
CA GLY A 134 -6.78 -10.03 -15.39
C GLY A 134 -5.91 -10.19 -14.14
N TYR A 135 -6.33 -9.59 -13.03
CA TYR A 135 -5.77 -9.78 -11.68
C TYR A 135 -6.81 -10.32 -10.72
N THR A 136 -6.36 -10.91 -9.61
CA THR A 136 -7.28 -11.27 -8.52
C THR A 136 -7.89 -9.99 -7.92
N HIS A 137 -9.07 -10.08 -7.32
CA HIS A 137 -9.82 -8.92 -6.79
C HIS A 137 -10.65 -9.33 -5.57
N GLY A 138 -11.32 -8.35 -4.94
CA GLY A 138 -12.14 -8.57 -3.74
C GLY A 138 -11.36 -8.36 -2.43
N TYR A 139 -10.24 -7.66 -2.52
CA TYR A 139 -9.41 -7.29 -1.38
C TYR A 139 -9.99 -6.11 -0.61
N GLN A 140 -9.47 -5.91 0.59
CA GLN A 140 -9.84 -4.84 1.49
C GLN A 140 -8.58 -4.25 2.14
N ALA A 141 -8.70 -3.03 2.66
CA ALA A 141 -7.75 -2.48 3.61
C ALA A 141 -8.47 -1.91 4.83
N TYR A 142 -7.73 -1.71 5.91
CA TYR A 142 -8.26 -1.33 7.22
C TYR A 142 -7.85 0.09 7.61
N LEU A 143 -8.79 0.88 8.13
CA LEU A 143 -8.52 2.18 8.76
C LEU A 143 -9.51 2.44 9.89
N ASN A 144 -9.03 2.76 11.10
CA ASN A 144 -9.83 3.21 12.25
C ASN A 144 -11.03 2.29 12.59
N GLY A 145 -10.87 0.97 12.50
CA GLY A 145 -11.95 0.02 12.78
C GLY A 145 -12.82 -0.31 11.58
N ASP A 146 -12.64 0.37 10.45
CA ASP A 146 -13.42 0.19 9.22
C ASP A 146 -12.62 -0.51 8.11
N PHE A 147 -13.32 -1.17 7.20
CA PHE A 147 -12.74 -1.86 6.05
C PHE A 147 -13.32 -1.28 4.75
N ALA A 148 -12.46 -0.81 3.86
CA ALA A 148 -12.87 -0.40 2.53
C ALA A 148 -12.49 -1.48 1.50
N PRO A 149 -13.38 -1.80 0.55
CA PRO A 149 -13.05 -2.68 -0.56
C PRO A 149 -12.08 -1.98 -1.53
N GLU A 150 -11.46 -2.79 -2.38
CA GLU A 150 -10.72 -2.32 -3.55
C GLU A 150 -11.61 -1.46 -4.47
N VAL A 151 -11.04 -0.37 -4.98
CA VAL A 151 -11.67 0.55 -5.91
C VAL A 151 -10.76 0.74 -7.14
N PRO A 152 -11.29 0.64 -8.38
CA PRO A 152 -12.67 0.26 -8.71
C PRO A 152 -12.96 -1.21 -8.40
N ALA A 153 -14.23 -1.51 -8.11
CA ALA A 153 -14.63 -2.87 -7.77
C ALA A 153 -14.36 -3.83 -8.94
N GLY A 154 -13.75 -4.97 -8.65
CA GLY A 154 -13.45 -6.01 -9.64
C GLY A 154 -12.19 -5.77 -10.48
N GLN A 155 -11.48 -4.67 -10.24
CA GLN A 155 -10.32 -4.25 -11.02
C GLN A 155 -9.19 -3.78 -10.12
N THR A 156 -7.98 -3.78 -10.67
CA THR A 156 -6.81 -3.10 -10.09
C THR A 156 -6.37 -2.01 -11.05
N PHE A 157 -5.61 -1.02 -10.59
CA PHE A 157 -4.89 -0.16 -11.52
C PHE A 157 -3.65 -0.91 -12.02
N ALA A 158 -3.34 -0.82 -13.31
CA ALA A 158 -2.17 -1.46 -13.88
C ALA A 158 -1.52 -0.62 -14.97
N ARG A 159 -0.23 -0.88 -15.18
CA ARG A 159 0.61 -0.25 -16.20
C ARG A 159 1.51 -1.31 -16.85
N GLY A 160 1.75 -1.16 -18.15
CA GLY A 160 2.58 -2.11 -18.91
C GLY A 160 1.89 -3.43 -19.24
N LEU A 161 0.54 -3.46 -19.26
CA LEU A 161 -0.22 -4.66 -19.62
C LEU A 161 0.21 -5.24 -20.97
N GLY A 162 0.38 -6.55 -21.02
CA GLY A 162 0.82 -7.26 -22.22
C GLY A 162 2.30 -7.06 -22.56
N THR A 163 3.08 -6.41 -21.69
CA THR A 163 4.53 -6.30 -21.82
C THR A 163 5.25 -7.31 -20.92
N ALA A 164 6.58 -7.40 -21.04
CA ALA A 164 7.38 -8.32 -20.22
C ALA A 164 7.36 -7.98 -18.71
N ARG A 165 6.95 -6.76 -18.34
CA ARG A 165 6.85 -6.32 -16.94
C ARG A 165 5.57 -5.52 -16.74
N GLU A 166 4.70 -6.03 -15.90
CA GLU A 166 3.45 -5.40 -15.51
C GLU A 166 3.56 -4.86 -14.09
N GLU A 167 2.98 -3.70 -13.85
CA GLU A 167 2.80 -3.15 -12.50
C GLU A 167 1.33 -3.12 -12.17
N ARG A 168 1.02 -3.32 -10.90
CA ARG A 168 -0.35 -3.22 -10.40
C ARG A 168 -0.43 -2.50 -9.06
N LEU A 169 -1.44 -1.67 -8.92
CA LEU A 169 -1.78 -0.94 -7.70
C LEU A 169 -3.24 -1.22 -7.31
N ARG A 170 -3.43 -1.74 -6.10
CA ARG A 170 -4.74 -1.87 -5.45
C ARG A 170 -4.99 -0.64 -4.61
N LEU A 171 -6.10 0.06 -4.85
CA LEU A 171 -6.46 1.28 -4.14
C LEU A 171 -7.64 1.01 -3.21
N PHE A 172 -7.58 1.55 -1.99
CA PHE A 172 -8.63 1.43 -0.97
C PHE A 172 -8.98 2.81 -0.40
N GLY A 173 -10.25 2.99 -0.05
CA GLY A 173 -10.81 4.27 0.42
C GLY A 173 -11.82 4.86 -0.59
N PRO A 174 -12.16 6.15 -0.51
CA PRO A 174 -11.68 7.14 0.46
C PRO A 174 -12.27 6.95 1.86
N TRP A 175 -11.44 7.13 2.89
CA TRP A 175 -11.93 7.34 4.26
C TRP A 175 -11.88 8.82 4.63
N LYS A 176 -12.91 9.32 5.30
CA LYS A 176 -12.87 10.66 5.88
C LYS A 176 -11.96 10.67 7.11
N TYR A 177 -10.99 11.59 7.17
CA TYR A 177 -10.17 11.81 8.35
C TYR A 177 -9.85 13.30 8.53
N GLY A 178 -10.26 13.88 9.66
CA GLY A 178 -10.24 15.33 9.85
C GLY A 178 -10.99 16.04 8.72
N GLU A 179 -10.35 17.03 8.09
CA GLU A 179 -10.92 17.76 6.96
C GLU A 179 -10.69 17.10 5.60
N GLY A 180 -9.85 16.07 5.52
CA GLY A 180 -9.45 15.43 4.27
C GLY A 180 -9.98 14.00 4.07
N TYR A 181 -9.43 13.34 3.07
CA TYR A 181 -9.68 11.94 2.73
C TYR A 181 -8.38 11.17 2.62
N VAL A 182 -8.37 9.94 3.12
CA VAL A 182 -7.22 9.03 3.11
C VAL A 182 -7.49 7.88 2.16
N PHE A 183 -6.45 7.48 1.44
CA PHE A 183 -6.38 6.26 0.65
C PHE A 183 -5.16 5.45 1.05
N LEU A 184 -5.33 4.15 1.05
CA LEU A 184 -4.26 3.18 1.24
C LEU A 184 -4.10 2.40 -0.07
N ALA A 185 -2.87 2.02 -0.39
CA ALA A 185 -2.63 1.20 -1.57
C ALA A 185 -1.45 0.23 -1.39
N GLY A 186 -1.56 -0.89 -2.08
CA GLY A 186 -0.46 -1.83 -2.31
C GLY A 186 -0.08 -1.81 -3.78
N ILE A 187 1.18 -1.48 -4.10
CA ILE A 187 1.71 -1.53 -5.47
C ILE A 187 2.84 -2.55 -5.57
N ALA A 188 2.85 -3.35 -6.65
CA ALA A 188 3.88 -4.34 -6.94
C ALA A 188 4.09 -4.50 -8.45
N ALA A 189 5.29 -4.92 -8.86
CA ALA A 189 5.59 -5.37 -10.21
C ALA A 189 5.70 -6.89 -10.33
N GLN A 190 5.33 -7.37 -11.51
CA GLN A 190 5.38 -8.77 -11.92
C GLN A 190 6.03 -8.87 -13.29
N ASN A 191 6.92 -9.84 -13.46
CA ASN A 191 7.43 -10.22 -14.77
C ASN A 191 6.43 -11.16 -15.43
N VAL A 192 6.16 -10.94 -16.71
CA VAL A 192 5.23 -11.75 -17.51
C VAL A 192 6.03 -12.54 -18.53
N THR A 193 5.88 -13.85 -18.52
CA THR A 193 6.48 -14.76 -19.50
C THR A 193 5.42 -15.69 -20.08
N GLY A 194 5.78 -16.48 -21.10
CA GLY A 194 4.90 -17.53 -21.62
C GLY A 194 4.50 -18.61 -20.60
N GLN A 195 5.16 -18.64 -19.43
CA GLN A 195 4.90 -19.56 -18.33
C GLN A 195 4.03 -18.95 -17.21
N GLY A 196 3.59 -17.70 -17.36
CA GLY A 196 2.76 -16.98 -16.39
C GLY A 196 3.45 -15.76 -15.79
N ARG A 197 3.03 -15.38 -14.58
CA ARG A 197 3.57 -14.23 -13.86
C ARG A 197 4.51 -14.66 -12.74
N SER A 198 5.57 -13.89 -12.53
CA SER A 198 6.48 -14.03 -11.40
C SER A 198 6.71 -12.68 -10.74
N PHE A 199 7.07 -12.67 -9.45
CA PHE A 199 7.35 -11.43 -8.75
C PHE A 199 8.57 -10.72 -9.34
N SER A 200 8.50 -9.39 -9.47
CA SER A 200 9.61 -8.56 -9.90
C SER A 200 10.15 -7.75 -8.72
N ASP A 201 9.38 -6.78 -8.22
CA ASP A 201 9.81 -5.86 -7.19
C ASP A 201 8.62 -5.15 -6.52
N PHE A 202 8.82 -4.71 -5.28
CA PHE A 202 7.99 -3.73 -4.60
C PHE A 202 8.66 -2.34 -4.61
N MET A 203 9.96 -2.29 -4.28
CA MET A 203 10.63 -1.03 -4.00
C MET A 203 10.81 -0.19 -5.26
N VAL A 204 11.31 -0.78 -6.35
CA VAL A 204 11.58 -0.04 -7.59
C VAL A 204 10.28 0.58 -8.12
N THR A 205 9.20 -0.20 -8.13
CA THR A 205 7.87 0.25 -8.53
C THR A 205 7.31 1.34 -7.61
N ARG A 206 7.46 1.21 -6.28
CA ARG A 206 7.03 2.25 -5.32
C ARG A 206 7.78 3.57 -5.54
N GLU A 207 9.09 3.50 -5.75
CA GLU A 207 9.92 4.69 -5.96
C GLU A 207 9.60 5.38 -7.29
N ASP A 208 9.41 4.62 -8.36
CA ASP A 208 9.01 5.17 -9.65
C ASP A 208 7.61 5.79 -9.61
N LEU A 209 6.63 5.13 -8.96
CA LEU A 209 5.32 5.73 -8.69
C LEU A 209 5.49 7.06 -7.93
N ALA A 210 6.34 7.07 -6.91
CA ALA A 210 6.52 8.24 -6.07
C ALA A 210 7.12 9.43 -6.81
N GLU A 211 8.10 9.18 -7.67
CA GLU A 211 8.68 10.21 -8.52
C GLU A 211 7.63 10.75 -9.50
N GLN A 212 6.88 9.87 -10.16
CA GLN A 212 5.89 10.27 -11.16
C GLN A 212 4.71 11.03 -10.56
N LEU A 213 4.16 10.58 -9.42
CA LEU A 213 3.11 11.32 -8.73
C LEU A 213 3.60 12.69 -8.28
N ASN A 214 4.81 12.74 -7.68
CA ASN A 214 5.40 13.98 -7.16
C ASN A 214 5.65 15.03 -8.25
N THR A 215 5.99 14.60 -9.47
CA THR A 215 6.33 15.50 -10.59
C THR A 215 5.15 15.83 -11.50
N ARG A 216 4.16 14.93 -11.65
CA ARG A 216 3.13 15.03 -12.70
C ARG A 216 1.71 15.28 -12.21
N THR A 217 1.48 15.27 -10.90
CA THR A 217 0.15 15.37 -10.31
C THR A 217 0.10 16.45 -9.22
N PRO A 218 -1.03 16.67 -8.51
CA PRO A 218 -1.05 17.49 -7.29
C PRO A 218 -0.56 16.77 -6.02
N PHE A 219 -0.38 15.44 -6.05
CA PHE A 219 0.11 14.67 -4.90
C PHE A 219 1.61 14.85 -4.74
N ARG A 220 2.05 15.36 -3.60
CA ARG A 220 3.48 15.59 -3.30
C ARG A 220 3.98 14.59 -2.28
N LYS A 221 5.16 14.04 -2.52
CA LYS A 221 5.82 13.13 -1.57
C LYS A 221 6.14 13.91 -0.30
N LYS A 222 5.56 13.49 0.82
CA LYS A 222 5.85 14.03 2.16
C LYS A 222 7.05 13.32 2.79
N GLY A 223 7.20 12.02 2.50
CA GLY A 223 8.28 11.20 3.02
C GLY A 223 7.88 9.72 3.05
N TYR A 224 8.59 8.95 3.87
CA TYR A 224 8.29 7.54 4.13
C TYR A 224 7.97 7.34 5.60
N VAL A 225 7.16 6.35 5.89
CA VAL A 225 6.90 5.86 7.25
C VAL A 225 7.26 4.39 7.32
N ASP A 226 7.98 3.98 8.36
CA ASP A 226 8.21 2.56 8.64
C ASP A 226 6.94 1.96 9.23
N LEU A 227 6.26 1.11 8.45
CA LEU A 227 5.07 0.39 8.90
C LEU A 227 5.41 -0.94 9.56
N LEU A 228 6.69 -1.28 9.68
CA LEU A 228 7.19 -2.55 10.20
C LEU A 228 6.62 -3.77 9.45
N SER A 229 6.18 -3.58 8.20
CA SER A 229 5.54 -4.61 7.38
C SER A 229 6.55 -5.43 6.56
N LYS A 230 7.81 -5.47 6.98
CA LYS A 230 8.82 -6.36 6.40
C LYS A 230 8.72 -7.73 7.04
N VAL A 231 8.46 -8.76 6.23
CA VAL A 231 8.41 -10.16 6.69
C VAL A 231 9.49 -10.96 5.99
N ASP A 232 10.27 -11.71 6.76
CA ASP A 232 11.23 -12.67 6.24
C ASP A 232 11.29 -13.89 7.16
N THR A 233 10.45 -14.88 6.84
CA THR A 233 10.33 -16.12 7.62
C THR A 233 10.50 -17.33 6.68
N PRO A 234 10.61 -18.56 7.22
CA PRO A 234 10.62 -19.76 6.38
C PRO A 234 9.35 -20.00 5.58
N ARG A 235 8.22 -19.38 5.94
CA ARG A 235 6.90 -19.60 5.29
C ARG A 235 6.46 -18.43 4.42
N GLU A 236 6.86 -17.23 4.78
CA GLU A 236 6.34 -15.99 4.22
C GLU A 236 7.44 -14.97 4.04
N THR A 237 7.31 -14.12 3.02
CA THR A 237 8.24 -13.04 2.73
C THR A 237 7.52 -11.84 2.12
N THR A 238 8.09 -10.65 2.29
CA THR A 238 7.77 -9.47 1.48
C THR A 238 8.86 -9.17 0.44
N ALA A 239 9.72 -10.16 0.16
CA ALA A 239 10.81 -10.07 -0.81
C ALA A 239 11.70 -8.83 -0.63
N ASP A 240 11.73 -7.92 -1.61
CA ASP A 240 12.53 -6.70 -1.57
C ASP A 240 11.89 -5.57 -0.75
N HIS A 241 10.62 -5.69 -0.31
CA HIS A 241 9.97 -4.65 0.49
C HIS A 241 10.76 -4.33 1.77
N ASP A 242 10.97 -3.04 2.03
CA ASP A 242 11.75 -2.53 3.15
C ASP A 242 10.94 -2.35 4.45
N GLY A 243 9.62 -2.52 4.39
CA GLY A 243 8.69 -2.30 5.51
C GLY A 243 8.11 -0.89 5.55
N CYS A 244 8.59 0.02 4.70
CA CYS A 244 8.13 1.40 4.69
C CYS A 244 6.97 1.60 3.66
N ALA A 245 6.10 2.57 3.92
CA ALA A 245 5.17 3.13 2.93
C ALA A 245 5.58 4.55 2.54
N VAL A 246 5.41 4.91 1.27
CA VAL A 246 5.53 6.31 0.84
C VAL A 246 4.24 7.06 1.14
N VAL A 247 4.35 8.29 1.65
CA VAL A 247 3.21 9.14 2.01
C VAL A 247 3.13 10.33 1.05
N PHE A 248 1.96 10.52 0.44
CA PHE A 248 1.63 11.69 -0.35
C PHE A 248 0.57 12.55 0.32
N VAL A 249 0.72 13.86 0.17
CA VAL A 249 -0.33 14.82 0.51
C VAL A 249 -0.64 15.64 -0.73
N ALA A 250 -1.92 15.70 -1.10
CA ALA A 250 -2.39 16.53 -2.19
C ALA A 250 -2.14 18.00 -1.89
N ARG A 251 -1.85 18.78 -2.93
CA ARG A 251 -1.86 20.25 -2.92
C ARG A 251 -2.92 20.75 -3.91
N GLU A 252 -3.19 22.05 -3.85
CA GLU A 252 -3.93 22.77 -4.91
C GLU A 252 -3.23 22.64 -6.27
#